data_AF-A0A9K3IV33-F1
#
_entry.id   AF-A0A9K3IV33-F1
#
_cell.length_a   1.000
_cell.length_b   1.000
_cell.length_c   1.000
_cell.angle_alpha   90.00
_cell.angle_beta   90.00
_cell.angle_gamma   90.00
#
_symmetry.space_group_name_H-M   'P 1'
#
loop_
_entity.id
_entity.type
_entity.pdbx_description
1 polymer ?
#
loop_
_entity_poly.entity_id
_entity_poly.type
_entity_poly.pdbx_seq_one_letter_code
_entity_poly.pdbx_strand_id
1 'polypeptide(L)'
;MQFSCCHDTHSIVSFVVLVSLLFTPIISSKDFREKNGTSIAGNKSKNMKLINAQLRKINKPFVKSIKSPDDDIIDCVLFHLQPAFDLPELREKISLVCLRCPT
;
A
#
# COMPACT_ATOMS: atom_id res chain seq x y z
N MET A 1 -34.55 28.80 -14.38
CA MET A 1 -33.65 29.93 -14.08
C MET A 1 -32.23 29.41 -14.22
N GLN A 2 -31.63 29.65 -15.38
CA GLN A 2 -30.26 29.25 -15.70
C GLN A 2 -29.47 30.54 -15.96
N PHE A 3 -28.16 30.50 -15.68
CA PHE A 3 -27.17 31.57 -15.83
C PHE A 3 -27.07 32.60 -14.70
N SER A 4 -26.55 32.18 -13.53
CA SER A 4 -25.77 33.09 -12.67
C SER A 4 -24.82 32.34 -11.72
N CYS A 5 -24.18 31.26 -12.17
CA CYS A 5 -23.24 30.50 -11.31
C CYS A 5 -21.92 30.13 -11.99
N CYS A 6 -21.77 30.38 -13.29
CA CYS A 6 -20.59 29.97 -14.05
C CYS A 6 -19.43 30.98 -13.93
N HIS A 7 -19.72 32.24 -13.62
CA HIS A 7 -18.70 33.29 -13.49
C HIS A 7 -17.95 33.20 -12.15
N ASP A 8 -18.67 32.94 -11.07
CA ASP A 8 -18.10 32.86 -9.72
C ASP A 8 -17.26 31.62 -9.52
N THR A 9 -17.70 30.47 -10.07
CA THR A 9 -16.94 29.23 -10.02
C THR A 9 -15.63 29.32 -10.80
N HIS A 10 -15.65 29.92 -11.99
CA HIS A 10 -14.43 30.16 -12.77
C HIS A 10 -13.48 31.15 -12.08
N SER A 11 -14.02 32.20 -11.45
CA SER A 11 -13.25 33.16 -10.66
C SER A 11 -12.57 32.51 -9.45
N ILE A 12 -13.29 31.68 -8.70
CA ILE A 12 -12.76 30.95 -7.53
C ILE A 12 -11.68 29.94 -7.95
N VAL A 13 -11.93 29.16 -9.01
CA VAL A 13 -10.94 28.20 -9.52
C VAL A 13 -9.68 28.92 -9.98
N SER A 14 -9.82 30.03 -10.71
CA SER A 14 -8.71 30.87 -11.14
C SER A 14 -7.89 31.39 -9.95
N PHE A 15 -8.55 31.87 -8.90
CA PHE A 15 -7.90 32.34 -7.68
C PHE A 15 -7.13 31.24 -6.94
N VAL A 16 -7.73 30.04 -6.81
CA VAL A 16 -7.08 28.88 -6.17
C VAL A 16 -5.84 28.42 -6.95
N VAL A 17 -5.90 28.43 -8.28
CA VAL A 17 -4.75 28.11 -9.15
C VAL A 17 -3.64 29.15 -8.99
N LEU A 18 -3.98 30.45 -8.99
CA LEU A 18 -3.01 31.53 -8.81
C LEU A 18 -2.30 31.45 -7.46
N VAL A 19 -3.06 31.24 -6.38
CA VAL A 19 -2.54 31.00 -5.02
C VAL A 19 -1.59 29.81 -5.03
N SER A 20 -1.99 28.67 -5.60
CA SER A 20 -1.15 27.46 -5.66
C SER A 20 0.19 27.69 -6.38
N LEU A 21 0.22 28.53 -7.42
CA LEU A 21 1.43 28.91 -8.15
C LEU A 21 2.34 29.86 -7.36
N LEU A 22 1.76 30.71 -6.51
CA LEU A 22 2.52 31.63 -5.65
C LEU A 22 3.09 30.93 -4.41
N PHE A 23 2.46 29.84 -3.95
CA PHE A 23 2.86 29.08 -2.77
C PHE A 23 3.70 27.83 -3.09
N THR A 24 4.16 27.63 -4.34
CA THR A 24 5.15 26.58 -4.58
C THR A 24 6.42 26.89 -3.77
N PRO A 25 6.87 26.00 -2.87
CA PRO A 25 8.14 26.20 -2.22
C PRO A 25 9.20 26.23 -3.31
N ILE A 26 9.95 27.33 -3.40
CA ILE A 26 11.22 27.35 -4.13
C ILE A 26 12.08 26.31 -3.40
N ILE A 27 12.05 25.06 -3.86
CA ILE A 27 13.04 24.06 -3.49
C ILE A 27 14.33 24.59 -4.10
N SER A 28 15.00 25.44 -3.32
CA SER A 28 16.36 25.86 -3.58
C SER A 28 17.15 24.55 -3.68
N SER A 29 17.50 24.18 -4.91
CA SER A 29 18.45 23.12 -5.19
C SER A 29 19.80 23.56 -4.63
N LYS A 30 19.95 23.47 -3.31
CA LYS A 30 21.25 23.20 -2.74
C LYS A 30 21.50 21.75 -3.09
N ASP A 31 22.17 21.54 -4.21
CA ASP A 31 22.83 20.29 -4.53
C ASP A 31 23.61 19.84 -3.29
N PHE A 32 23.01 18.93 -2.52
CA PHE A 32 23.63 18.33 -1.36
C PHE A 32 24.61 17.27 -1.85
N ARG A 33 25.65 17.73 -2.53
CA ARG A 33 26.80 16.90 -2.86
C ARG A 33 27.72 16.89 -1.64
N GLU A 34 27.29 16.18 -0.60
CA GLU A 34 28.10 15.88 0.58
C GLU A 34 28.07 14.37 0.88
N LYS A 35 29.20 13.88 1.40
CA LYS A 35 29.71 12.50 1.32
C LYS A 35 28.84 11.44 2.05
N ASN A 36 28.06 10.63 1.32
CA ASN A 36 27.23 9.57 1.93
C ASN A 36 27.53 8.13 1.44
N GLY A 37 28.59 7.93 0.64
CA GLY A 37 28.81 6.68 -0.10
C GLY A 37 28.98 5.40 0.74
N THR A 38 29.38 5.51 2.00
CA THR A 38 29.71 4.34 2.83
C THR A 38 28.59 3.93 3.80
N SER A 39 27.69 4.85 4.19
CA SER A 39 26.57 4.54 5.09
C SER A 39 25.32 4.03 4.35
N ILE A 40 25.16 4.40 3.08
CA ILE A 40 24.03 3.99 2.23
C ILE A 40 24.10 2.51 1.85
N ALA A 41 25.29 1.95 1.63
CA ALA A 41 25.41 0.51 1.37
C ALA A 41 25.03 -0.32 2.62
N GLY A 42 25.46 0.12 3.79
CA GLY A 42 25.17 -0.53 5.07
C GLY A 42 23.70 -0.46 5.49
N ASN A 43 23.05 0.70 5.31
CA ASN A 43 21.63 0.85 5.63
C ASN A 43 20.72 0.09 4.64
N LYS A 44 21.06 0.06 3.36
CA LYS A 44 20.33 -0.68 2.32
C LYS A 44 20.33 -2.19 2.60
N SER A 45 21.47 -2.73 3.04
CA SER A 45 21.58 -4.14 3.42
C SER A 45 20.72 -4.49 4.64
N LYS A 46 20.73 -3.64 5.68
CA LYS A 46 19.88 -3.85 6.87
C LYS A 46 18.38 -3.78 6.54
N ASN A 47 17.99 -2.80 5.72
CA ASN A 47 16.60 -2.66 5.27
C ASN A 47 16.15 -3.88 4.44
N MET A 48 17.00 -4.36 3.52
CA MET A 48 16.71 -5.57 2.73
C MET A 48 16.54 -6.81 3.62
N LYS A 49 17.35 -6.97 4.67
CA LYS A 49 17.21 -8.08 5.63
C LYS A 49 15.88 -8.01 6.38
N LEU A 50 15.46 -6.83 6.81
CA LEU A 50 14.18 -6.62 7.49
C LEU A 50 13.00 -6.95 6.57
N ILE A 51 13.03 -6.46 5.33
CA ILE A 51 11.99 -6.73 4.32
C ILE A 51 11.88 -8.23 4.07
N ASN A 52 13.00 -8.92 3.86
CA ASN A 52 12.99 -10.38 3.64
C ASN A 52 12.47 -11.15 4.85
N ALA A 53 12.79 -10.73 6.07
CA ALA A 53 12.26 -11.34 7.28
C ALA A 53 10.73 -11.16 7.38
N GLN A 54 10.22 -9.97 7.05
CA GLN A 54 8.79 -9.69 7.00
C GLN A 54 8.07 -10.50 5.91
N LEU A 55 8.63 -10.57 4.70
CA LEU A 55 8.09 -11.37 3.61
C LEU A 55 8.00 -12.85 3.98
N ARG A 56 9.02 -13.41 4.66
CA ARG A 56 8.97 -14.79 5.16
C ARG A 56 7.89 -15.02 6.20
N LYS A 57 7.50 -14.00 6.97
CA LYS A 57 6.41 -14.11 7.94
C LYS A 57 5.04 -14.10 7.25
N ILE A 58 4.88 -13.25 6.24
CA ILE A 58 3.62 -13.05 5.49
C ILE A 58 3.37 -14.20 4.50
N ASN A 59 4.40 -14.63 3.78
CA ASN A 59 4.28 -15.68 2.76
C ASN A 59 4.17 -17.05 3.44
N LYS A 60 2.94 -17.58 3.49
CA LYS A 60 2.68 -18.96 3.92
C LYS A 60 2.68 -19.89 2.71
N PRO A 61 3.15 -21.14 2.86
CA PRO A 61 3.12 -22.10 1.76
C PRO A 61 1.66 -22.46 1.42
N PHE A 62 1.36 -22.45 0.13
CA PHE A 62 0.07 -22.91 -0.39
C PHE A 62 0.01 -24.44 -0.40
N VAL A 63 -1.21 -24.97 -0.22
CA VAL A 63 -1.48 -26.42 -0.25
C VAL A 63 -2.14 -26.85 -1.56
N LYS A 64 -2.81 -25.92 -2.23
CA LYS A 64 -3.50 -26.16 -3.50
C LYS A 64 -3.62 -24.84 -4.25
N SER A 65 -3.43 -24.88 -5.57
CA SER A 65 -3.79 -23.76 -6.44
C SER A 65 -5.09 -24.09 -7.16
N ILE A 66 -6.00 -23.13 -7.24
CA ILE A 66 -7.24 -23.25 -8.02
C ILE A 66 -7.26 -22.18 -9.09
N LYS A 67 -7.91 -22.46 -10.23
CA LYS A 67 -8.13 -21.47 -11.28
C LYS A 67 -9.54 -20.94 -11.15
N SER A 68 -9.67 -19.62 -11.09
CA SER A 68 -10.95 -18.91 -11.16
C SER A 68 -11.54 -19.00 -12.58
N PRO A 69 -12.86 -18.85 -12.76
CA PRO A 69 -13.46 -18.64 -14.09
C PRO A 69 -12.84 -17.48 -14.87
N ASP A 70 -12.32 -16.47 -14.18
CA ASP A 70 -11.64 -15.30 -14.77
C ASP A 70 -10.15 -15.57 -15.10
N ASP A 71 -9.73 -16.84 -15.07
CA ASP A 71 -8.36 -17.29 -15.28
C ASP A 71 -7.32 -16.86 -14.22
N ASP A 72 -7.75 -16.29 -13.10
CA ASP A 72 -6.90 -16.03 -11.94
C ASP A 72 -6.44 -17.33 -11.26
N ILE A 73 -5.16 -17.42 -10.90
CA ILE A 73 -4.62 -18.52 -10.08
C ILE A 73 -4.67 -18.10 -8.61
N ILE A 74 -5.43 -18.83 -7.79
CA ILE A 74 -5.59 -18.57 -6.36
C ILE A 74 -4.90 -19.67 -5.57
N ASP A 75 -3.86 -19.29 -4.84
CA ASP A 75 -3.11 -20.16 -3.94
C ASP A 75 -3.82 -20.27 -2.59
N CYS A 76 -4.40 -21.44 -2.33
CA CYS A 76 -5.09 -21.76 -1.09
C CYS A 76 -4.06 -22.11 0.00
N VAL A 77 -4.16 -21.46 1.17
CA VAL A 77 -3.41 -21.82 2.38
C VAL A 77 -4.37 -22.34 3.46
N LEU A 78 -3.88 -23.17 4.37
CA LEU A 78 -4.70 -23.68 5.48
C LEU A 78 -5.28 -22.51 6.28
N PHE A 79 -6.57 -22.57 6.60
CA PHE A 79 -7.29 -21.48 7.25
C PHE A 79 -6.59 -20.98 8.51
N HIS A 80 -6.24 -21.86 9.45
CA HIS A 80 -5.57 -21.48 10.70
C HIS A 80 -4.14 -20.92 10.51
N LEU A 81 -3.56 -21.07 9.32
CA LEU A 81 -2.25 -20.49 8.96
C LEU A 81 -2.38 -19.15 8.23
N GLN A 82 -3.60 -18.70 7.91
CA GLN A 82 -3.81 -17.42 7.24
C GLN A 82 -3.14 -16.28 8.04
N PRO A 83 -2.45 -15.33 7.37
CA PRO A 83 -1.74 -14.24 8.04
C PRO A 83 -2.60 -13.41 9.00
N ALA A 84 -3.92 -13.34 8.77
CA ALA A 84 -4.88 -12.68 9.66
C ALA A 84 -4.80 -13.22 11.11
N PHE A 85 -4.52 -14.51 11.29
CA PHE A 85 -4.40 -15.12 12.60
C PHE A 85 -3.08 -14.84 13.31
N ASP A 86 -2.15 -14.08 12.72
CA ASP A 86 -1.02 -13.54 13.48
C ASP A 86 -1.48 -12.45 14.48
N LEU A 87 -2.70 -11.91 14.32
CA LEU A 87 -3.35 -11.02 15.29
C LEU A 87 -4.09 -11.84 16.37
N PRO A 88 -3.79 -11.64 17.67
CA PRO A 88 -4.41 -12.40 18.77
C PRO A 88 -5.94 -12.31 18.77
N GLU A 89 -6.48 -11.13 18.48
CA GLU A 89 -7.91 -10.81 18.45
C GLU A 89 -8.69 -11.61 17.39
N LEU A 90 -8.00 -12.07 16.34
CA LEU A 90 -8.60 -12.87 15.26
C LEU A 90 -8.47 -14.37 15.52
N ARG A 91 -7.54 -14.81 16.37
CA ARG A 91 -7.42 -16.24 16.77
C ARG A 91 -8.61 -16.71 17.59
N GLU A 92 -9.13 -15.87 18.48
CA GLU A 92 -10.25 -16.27 19.34
C GLU A 92 -11.59 -16.29 18.60
N LYS A 93 -11.68 -15.63 17.44
CA LYS A 93 -12.87 -15.57 16.59
C LYS A 93 -12.98 -16.74 15.60
N ILE A 94 -12.14 -17.77 15.72
CA ILE A 94 -12.05 -18.93 14.82
C ILE A 94 -13.37 -19.72 14.65
N SER A 95 -14.38 -19.46 15.47
CA SER A 95 -15.54 -20.36 15.61
C SER A 95 -16.56 -20.40 14.47
N LEU A 96 -16.58 -19.51 13.46
CA LEU A 96 -17.73 -19.46 12.52
C LEU A 96 -17.44 -19.21 11.03
N VAL A 97 -16.19 -19.19 10.56
CA VAL A 97 -15.91 -19.00 9.12
C VAL A 97 -15.21 -20.22 8.54
N CYS A 98 -15.92 -21.34 8.55
CA CYS A 98 -15.71 -22.39 7.56
C CYS A 98 -17.06 -22.94 7.12
N LEU A 99 -17.90 -22.07 6.53
CA LEU A 99 -19.04 -22.53 5.75
C LEU A 99 -18.57 -22.74 4.32
N ARG A 100 -18.15 -23.98 4.06
CA ARG A 100 -18.15 -24.62 2.73
C ARG A 100 -17.18 -24.01 1.71
N CYS A 101 -15.95 -24.54 1.68
CA CYS A 101 -15.13 -24.44 0.47
C CYS A 101 -15.84 -25.25 -0.63
N PRO A 102 -16.17 -24.68 -1.80
CA PRO A 102 -16.69 -25.47 -2.91
C PRO A 102 -15.62 -26.50 -3.29
N THR A 103 -15.99 -27.78 -3.22
CA THR A 103 -15.18 -28.90 -3.69
C THR A 103 -15.01 -28.84 -5.20
#